data_AF-A0A455SQ53-F1
#
_entry.id   AF-A0A455SQ53-F1
#
_cell.length_a   1.000
_cell.length_b   1.000
_cell.length_c   1.000
_cell.angle_alpha   90.00
_cell.angle_beta   90.00
_cell.angle_gamma   90.00
#
_symmetry.space_group_name_H-M   'P 1'
#
loop_
_entity.id
_entity.type
_entity.pdbx_description
1 polymer ?
#
loop_
_entity_poly.entity_id
_entity_poly.type
_entity_poly.pdbx_seq_one_letter_code
_entity_poly.pdbx_strand_id
1 'polypeptide(L)'
;MNLNEQFEEFLARLGVEMERPEESYYSSGDTTPEVSIFQASRDHYGVFYRLDIVEQKPELRVMVPVDRGDIKVEIYLVRLSERMPLNAYFRDLTVYTGSAAYERNREAALQHMLYAVAEMMKQLFWQGDMQTLSFPEEIDVYPLLVNDEVQKKSRKKR
;
A
#
# COMPACT_ATOMS: atom_id res chain seq x y z
N MET A 1 -22.26 -16.96 0.05
CA MET A 1 -21.80 -16.12 1.16
C MET A 1 -20.39 -15.66 0.81
N ASN A 2 -20.27 -14.39 0.44
CA ASN A 2 -19.03 -13.78 -0.03
C ASN A 2 -18.12 -13.47 1.17
N LEU A 3 -16.80 -13.47 0.99
CA LEU A 3 -15.83 -13.17 2.05
C LEU A 3 -16.07 -11.78 2.66
N ASN A 4 -16.53 -10.83 1.83
CA ASN A 4 -16.91 -9.48 2.28
C ASN A 4 -18.11 -9.50 3.23
N GLU A 5 -19.12 -10.34 2.97
CA GLU A 5 -20.31 -10.47 3.83
C GLU A 5 -19.92 -11.06 5.20
N GLN A 6 -19.00 -12.03 5.22
CA GLN A 6 -18.50 -12.63 6.46
C GLN A 6 -17.66 -11.65 7.28
N PHE A 7 -16.91 -10.79 6.62
CA PHE A 7 -16.11 -9.76 7.26
C PHE A 7 -16.97 -8.63 7.84
N GLU A 8 -17.99 -8.18 7.11
CA GLU A 8 -18.96 -7.19 7.59
C GLU A 8 -19.74 -7.70 8.80
N GLU A 9 -20.19 -8.96 8.79
CA GLU A 9 -20.90 -9.57 9.91
C GLU A 9 -20.00 -9.70 11.15
N PHE A 10 -18.72 -10.00 10.96
CA PHE A 10 -17.73 -10.04 12.04
C PHE A 10 -17.52 -8.66 12.68
N LEU A 11 -17.39 -7.61 11.88
CA LEU A 11 -17.21 -6.23 12.36
C LEU A 11 -18.46 -5.70 13.09
N ALA A 12 -19.65 -6.02 12.57
CA ALA A 12 -20.91 -5.66 13.21
C ALA A 12 -21.07 -6.31 14.60
N ARG A 13 -20.61 -7.56 14.77
CA ARG A 13 -20.64 -8.27 16.06
C ARG A 13 -19.67 -7.69 17.10
N LEU A 14 -18.65 -6.97 16.65
CA LEU A 14 -17.71 -6.24 17.51
C LEU A 14 -18.19 -4.83 17.87
N GLY A 15 -19.40 -4.45 17.44
CA GLY A 15 -19.98 -3.13 17.70
C GLY A 15 -19.36 -2.00 16.87
N VAL A 16 -18.68 -2.35 15.77
CA VAL A 16 -18.10 -1.39 14.84
C VAL A 16 -19.16 -1.00 13.82
N GLU A 17 -19.64 0.23 13.87
CA GLU A 17 -20.44 0.81 12.79
C GLU A 17 -19.51 1.28 11.68
N MET A 18 -19.61 0.66 10.51
CA MET A 18 -18.90 1.11 9.32
C MET A 18 -19.54 2.42 8.84
N GLU A 19 -18.78 3.51 8.90
CA GLU A 19 -19.17 4.78 8.30
C GLU A 19 -19.38 4.55 6.80
N ARG A 20 -20.64 4.63 6.35
CA ARG A 20 -20.93 4.56 4.91
C ARG A 20 -20.34 5.81 4.29
N PRO A 21 -19.53 5.70 3.23
CA PRO A 21 -18.97 6.87 2.60
C PRO A 21 -20.13 7.71 2.04
N GLU A 22 -20.49 8.78 2.74
CA GLU A 22 -21.19 9.87 2.10
C GLU A 22 -20.27 10.42 1.02
N GLU A 23 -20.79 10.48 -0.20
CA GLU A 23 -20.11 10.98 -1.39
C GLU A 23 -19.68 12.44 -1.22
N SER A 24 -18.59 12.74 -0.52
CA SER A 24 -17.97 14.08 -0.53
C SER A 24 -16.53 14.02 -0.05
N TYR A 25 -15.63 14.69 -0.78
CA TYR A 25 -14.18 14.88 -0.52
C TYR A 25 -13.19 13.89 -1.15
N TYR A 26 -13.44 13.46 -2.39
CA TYR A 26 -12.35 13.08 -3.31
C TYR A 26 -11.97 14.29 -4.18
N SER A 27 -11.39 15.32 -3.57
CA SER A 27 -10.73 16.41 -4.31
C SER A 27 -9.22 16.25 -4.15
N SER A 28 -8.65 15.33 -4.94
CA SER A 28 -7.32 15.37 -5.54
C SER A 28 -6.92 13.99 -6.08
N GLY A 29 -7.44 13.62 -7.25
CA GLY A 29 -6.79 12.62 -8.13
C GLY A 29 -6.68 11.16 -7.65
N ASP A 30 -7.44 10.74 -6.63
CA ASP A 30 -7.39 9.35 -6.15
C ASP A 30 -8.17 8.42 -7.09
N THR A 31 -7.44 7.70 -7.93
CA THR A 31 -7.96 6.56 -8.68
C THR A 31 -8.28 5.40 -7.74
N THR A 32 -9.48 4.85 -7.84
CA THR A 32 -9.90 3.68 -7.04
C THR A 32 -8.99 2.49 -7.35
N PRO A 33 -8.43 1.81 -6.33
CA PRO A 33 -7.54 0.68 -6.57
C PRO A 33 -8.28 -0.49 -7.22
N GLU A 34 -7.63 -1.11 -8.20
CA GLU A 34 -8.13 -2.30 -8.91
C GLU A 34 -8.13 -3.53 -7.99
N VAL A 35 -7.13 -3.63 -7.11
CA VAL A 35 -6.97 -4.69 -6.10
C VAL A 35 -6.47 -4.05 -4.82
N SER A 36 -7.01 -4.47 -3.67
CA SER A 36 -6.55 -4.05 -2.34
C SER A 36 -6.42 -5.24 -1.40
N ILE A 37 -5.27 -5.37 -0.75
CA ILE A 37 -4.97 -6.46 0.17
C ILE A 37 -4.43 -5.89 1.48
N PHE A 38 -5.05 -6.28 2.60
CA PHE A 38 -4.64 -5.88 3.94
C PHE A 38 -3.89 -7.01 4.63
N GLN A 39 -2.74 -6.69 5.22
CA GLN A 39 -1.90 -7.66 5.92
C GLN A 39 -1.31 -7.06 7.19
N ALA A 40 -1.45 -7.75 8.32
CA ALA A 40 -0.67 -7.45 9.51
C ALA A 40 0.78 -7.90 9.29
N SER A 41 1.73 -7.12 9.81
CA SER A 41 3.14 -7.51 9.80
C SER A 41 3.37 -8.69 10.75
N ARG A 42 4.23 -9.61 10.33
CA ARG A 42 4.71 -10.72 11.18
C ARG A 42 5.94 -10.33 11.98
N ASP A 43 6.73 -9.39 11.47
CA ASP A 43 8.04 -9.04 12.01
C ASP A 43 8.04 -7.72 12.80
N HIS A 44 7.03 -6.87 12.57
CA HIS A 44 6.95 -5.54 13.18
C HIS A 44 5.66 -5.38 13.97
N TYR A 45 5.76 -5.29 15.28
CA TYR A 45 4.61 -5.26 16.18
C TYR A 45 3.67 -4.09 15.86
N GLY A 46 2.38 -4.40 15.67
CA GLY A 46 1.34 -3.42 15.42
C GLY A 46 1.38 -2.72 14.05
N VAL A 47 2.33 -3.08 13.18
CA VAL A 47 2.39 -2.55 11.81
C VAL A 47 1.39 -3.26 10.92
N PHE A 48 0.70 -2.48 10.09
CA PHE A 48 -0.18 -2.99 9.04
C PHE A 48 0.32 -2.54 7.66
N TYR A 49 0.07 -3.39 6.68
CA TYR A 49 0.33 -3.14 5.28
C TYR A 49 -0.99 -3.13 4.52
N ARG A 50 -1.15 -2.17 3.62
CA ARG A 50 -2.18 -2.18 2.59
C ARG A 50 -1.49 -2.13 1.24
N LEU A 51 -1.73 -3.15 0.44
CA LEU A 51 -1.16 -3.34 -0.87
C LEU A 51 -2.24 -3.05 -1.90
N ASP A 52 -2.01 -2.08 -2.76
CA ASP A 52 -2.97 -1.64 -3.75
C ASP A 52 -2.37 -1.78 -5.16
N ILE A 53 -3.20 -2.07 -6.16
CA ILE A 53 -2.89 -1.80 -7.56
C ILE A 53 -3.65 -0.54 -7.95
N VAL A 54 -2.92 0.54 -8.23
CA VAL A 54 -3.48 1.83 -8.67
C VAL A 54 -2.89 2.15 -10.03
N GLU A 55 -3.74 2.34 -11.03
CA GLU A 55 -3.31 2.59 -12.41
C GLU A 55 -2.26 1.58 -12.90
N GLN A 56 -2.52 0.29 -12.64
CA GLN A 56 -1.63 -0.82 -13.02
C GLN A 56 -0.23 -0.79 -12.36
N LYS A 57 -0.01 0.05 -11.33
CA LYS A 57 1.22 0.10 -10.55
C LYS A 57 0.99 -0.45 -9.15
N PRO A 58 1.92 -1.26 -8.62
CA PRO A 58 1.84 -1.72 -7.25
C PRO A 58 2.21 -0.59 -6.28
N GLU A 59 1.37 -0.39 -5.28
CA GLU A 59 1.59 0.55 -4.18
C GLU A 59 1.53 -0.17 -2.84
N LEU A 60 2.44 0.18 -1.94
CA LEU A 60 2.44 -0.34 -0.58
C LEU A 60 2.26 0.82 0.41
N ARG A 61 1.13 0.85 1.11
CA ARG A 61 0.95 1.71 2.29
C ARG A 61 1.42 0.97 3.53
N VAL A 62 2.36 1.55 4.26
CA VAL A 62 2.88 1.05 5.54
C VAL A 62 2.33 1.91 6.67
N MET A 63 1.58 1.29 7.57
CA MET A 63 0.96 1.92 8.73
C MET A 63 1.74 1.51 9.97
N VAL A 64 2.49 2.46 10.54
CA VAL A 64 3.37 2.25 11.69
C VAL A 64 2.75 2.88 12.93
N PRO A 65 2.49 2.12 14.01
CA PRO A 65 1.95 2.69 15.24
C PRO A 65 2.99 3.61 15.88
N VAL A 66 2.54 4.74 16.43
CA VAL A 66 3.40 5.70 17.13
C VAL A 66 2.83 6.09 18.49
N ASP A 67 3.71 6.17 19.47
CA ASP A 67 3.36 6.48 20.86
C ASP A 67 3.37 7.99 21.17
N ARG A 68 3.81 8.82 20.22
CA ARG A 68 4.06 10.26 20.42
C ARG A 68 3.21 11.11 19.49
N GLY A 69 2.74 12.25 19.99
CA GLY A 69 1.94 13.21 19.24
C GLY A 69 0.43 12.90 19.24
N ASP A 70 -0.31 13.67 18.44
CA ASP A 70 -1.77 13.58 18.35
C ASP A 70 -2.23 12.45 17.41
N ILE A 71 -1.35 12.00 16.51
CA ILE A 71 -1.58 10.84 15.65
C ILE A 71 -1.14 9.55 16.34
N LYS A 72 -1.90 8.47 16.15
CA LYS A 72 -1.57 7.13 16.68
C LYS A 72 -0.87 6.24 15.67
N VAL A 73 -0.86 6.63 14.40
CA VAL A 73 -0.29 5.87 13.29
C VAL A 73 0.35 6.84 12.32
N GLU A 74 1.57 6.51 11.90
CA GLU A 74 2.23 7.12 10.75
C GLU A 74 1.99 6.27 9.51
N ILE A 75 1.67 6.92 8.38
CA ILE A 75 1.38 6.26 7.12
C ILE A 75 2.39 6.70 6.08
N TYR A 76 3.06 5.71 5.49
CA TYR A 76 4.02 5.89 4.41
C TYR A 76 3.50 5.21 3.15
N LEU A 77 3.55 5.90 2.02
CA LEU A 77 3.35 5.33 0.70
C LEU A 77 4.70 4.93 0.12
N VAL A 78 4.85 3.66 -0.18
CA VAL A 78 6.03 3.07 -0.80
C VAL A 78 5.65 2.69 -2.24
N ARG A 79 6.45 3.17 -3.19
CA ARG A 79 6.34 2.85 -4.61
C ARG A 79 7.67 2.30 -5.09
N LEU A 80 7.64 1.43 -6.10
CA LEU A 80 8.85 1.10 -6.84
C LEU A 80 9.34 2.35 -7.57
N SER A 81 10.64 2.62 -7.48
CA SER A 81 11.30 3.67 -8.25
C SER A 81 11.08 3.47 -9.74
N GLU A 82 10.96 4.54 -10.52
CA GLU A 82 10.85 4.47 -11.98
C GLU A 82 12.04 3.75 -12.64
N ARG A 83 13.18 3.62 -11.93
CA ARG A 83 14.34 2.84 -12.37
C ARG A 83 14.16 1.33 -12.24
N MET A 84 13.20 0.87 -11.43
CA MET A 84 12.98 -0.56 -11.21
C MET A 84 12.39 -1.22 -12.45
N PRO A 85 13.05 -2.27 -13.01
CA PRO A 85 12.55 -2.98 -14.19
C PRO A 85 11.13 -3.54 -14.02
N LEU A 86 10.75 -3.88 -12.79
CA LEU A 86 9.43 -4.43 -12.46
C LEU A 86 8.26 -3.53 -12.84
N ASN A 87 8.43 -2.20 -12.86
CA ASN A 87 7.37 -1.28 -13.28
C ASN A 87 6.99 -1.49 -14.76
N ALA A 88 7.96 -1.79 -15.63
CA ALA A 88 7.69 -2.10 -17.02
C ALA A 88 6.95 -3.44 -17.15
N TYR A 89 7.35 -4.47 -16.39
CA TYR A 89 6.71 -5.77 -16.41
C TYR A 89 5.23 -5.74 -16.01
N PHE A 90 4.86 -4.99 -14.96
CA PHE A 90 3.46 -4.86 -14.56
C PHE A 90 2.61 -4.24 -15.68
N ARG A 91 3.10 -3.16 -16.29
CA ARG A 91 2.44 -2.48 -17.41
C ARG A 91 2.33 -3.37 -18.66
N ASP A 92 3.34 -4.18 -18.94
CA ASP A 92 3.33 -5.04 -20.12
C ASP A 92 2.35 -6.22 -19.93
N LEU A 93 2.23 -6.75 -18.70
CA LEU A 93 1.29 -7.81 -18.36
C LEU A 93 -0.17 -7.36 -18.38
N THR A 94 -0.45 -6.08 -18.13
CA THR A 94 -1.81 -5.56 -18.15
C THR A 94 -2.36 -5.39 -19.56
N VAL A 95 -1.49 -5.10 -20.54
CA VAL A 95 -1.88 -4.95 -21.95
C VAL A 95 -1.77 -6.24 -22.77
N TYR A 96 -1.03 -7.23 -22.28
CA TYR A 96 -0.89 -8.51 -22.96
C TYR A 96 -2.21 -9.30 -22.98
N THR A 97 -2.66 -9.66 -24.19
CA THR A 97 -3.81 -10.53 -24.41
C THR A 97 -3.31 -11.91 -24.83
N GLY A 98 -3.56 -12.91 -23.99
CA GLY A 98 -3.13 -14.29 -24.24
C GLY A 98 -4.25 -15.19 -24.75
N SER A 99 -4.01 -16.50 -24.66
CA SER A 99 -5.05 -17.51 -24.92
C SER A 99 -6.13 -17.50 -23.84
N ALA A 100 -7.29 -18.11 -24.12
CA ALA A 100 -8.34 -18.29 -23.11
C ALA A 100 -7.86 -19.06 -21.85
N ALA A 101 -6.88 -19.95 -21.99
CA ALA A 101 -6.29 -20.63 -20.84
C ALA A 101 -5.40 -19.68 -20.01
N TYR A 102 -4.69 -18.76 -20.66
CA TYR A 102 -3.90 -17.74 -19.99
C TYR A 102 -4.78 -16.75 -19.22
N GLU A 103 -5.82 -16.19 -19.86
CA GLU A 103 -6.68 -15.18 -19.22
C GLU A 103 -7.36 -15.71 -17.95
N ARG A 104 -7.75 -16.99 -17.92
CA ARG A 104 -8.31 -17.63 -16.72
C ARG A 104 -7.35 -17.70 -15.54
N ASN A 105 -6.04 -17.68 -15.79
CA ASN A 105 -5.01 -17.78 -14.75
C ASN A 105 -4.31 -16.45 -14.49
N ARG A 106 -4.50 -15.45 -15.36
CA ARG A 106 -3.79 -14.17 -15.32
C ARG A 106 -4.02 -13.42 -14.01
N GLU A 107 -5.26 -13.39 -13.52
CA GLU A 107 -5.59 -12.69 -12.27
C GLU A 107 -4.84 -13.27 -11.07
N ALA A 108 -4.85 -14.59 -10.90
CA ALA A 108 -4.12 -15.26 -9.83
C ALA A 108 -2.59 -15.02 -9.94
N ALA A 109 -2.05 -15.08 -11.16
CA ALA A 109 -0.64 -14.79 -11.39
C ALA A 109 -0.27 -13.34 -11.03
N LEU A 110 -1.12 -12.37 -11.39
CA LEU A 110 -0.94 -10.96 -11.02
C LEU A 110 -0.99 -10.76 -9.50
N GLN A 111 -1.91 -11.42 -8.79
CA GLN A 111 -1.96 -11.37 -7.33
C GLN A 111 -0.70 -11.94 -6.68
N HIS A 112 -0.19 -13.08 -7.16
CA HIS A 112 1.07 -13.64 -6.66
C HIS A 112 2.28 -12.75 -6.94
N MET A 113 2.31 -12.12 -8.12
CA MET A 113 3.34 -11.14 -8.44
C MET A 113 3.24 -9.92 -7.52
N LEU A 114 2.04 -9.41 -7.29
CA LEU A 114 1.78 -8.30 -6.37
C LEU A 114 2.29 -8.62 -4.96
N TYR A 115 2.06 -9.83 -4.44
CA TYR A 115 2.65 -10.28 -3.18
C TYR A 115 4.18 -10.28 -3.21
N ALA A 116 4.80 -10.82 -4.27
CA ALA A 116 6.26 -10.85 -4.37
C ALA A 116 6.87 -9.44 -4.38
N VAL A 117 6.26 -8.49 -5.10
CA VAL A 117 6.70 -7.10 -5.09
C VAL A 117 6.48 -6.45 -3.74
N ALA A 118 5.34 -6.72 -3.09
CA ALA A 118 5.06 -6.21 -1.75
C ALA A 118 6.10 -6.67 -0.73
N GLU A 119 6.50 -7.95 -0.75
CA GLU A 119 7.56 -8.44 0.13
C GLU A 119 8.89 -7.71 -0.12
N MET A 120 9.26 -7.48 -1.38
CA MET A 120 10.45 -6.70 -1.72
C MET A 120 10.36 -5.26 -1.20
N MET A 121 9.24 -4.57 -1.46
CA MET A 121 9.01 -3.21 -0.98
C MET A 121 9.05 -3.12 0.55
N LYS A 122 8.46 -4.09 1.26
CA LYS A 122 8.54 -4.18 2.72
C LYS A 122 9.99 -4.30 3.18
N GLN A 123 10.76 -5.23 2.62
CA GLN A 123 12.16 -5.45 3.00
C GLN A 123 13.01 -4.19 2.78
N LEU A 124 12.85 -3.52 1.64
CA LEU A 124 13.58 -2.28 1.33
C LEU A 124 13.17 -1.12 2.23
N PHE A 125 11.86 -1.01 2.56
CA PHE A 125 11.36 0.01 3.49
C PHE A 125 12.03 -0.12 4.86
N TRP A 126 12.13 -1.35 5.40
CA TRP A 126 12.74 -1.59 6.72
C TRP A 126 14.26 -1.50 6.74
N GLN A 127 14.92 -1.50 5.57
CA GLN A 127 16.35 -1.19 5.46
C GLN A 127 16.64 0.32 5.43
N GLY A 128 15.62 1.15 5.18
CA GLY A 128 15.75 2.60 5.22
C GLY A 128 15.63 3.20 6.62
N ASP A 129 15.72 4.52 6.67
CA ASP A 129 15.58 5.32 7.89
C ASP A 129 14.38 6.26 7.77
N MET A 130 13.33 5.96 8.53
CA MET A 130 12.10 6.73 8.59
C MET A 130 12.29 8.14 9.18
N GLN A 131 13.32 8.37 10.00
CA GLN A 131 13.56 9.68 10.62
C GLN A 131 14.18 10.67 9.63
N THR A 132 15.10 10.18 8.79
CA THR A 132 15.77 11.00 7.78
C THR A 132 15.09 10.91 6.41
N LEU A 133 14.11 10.01 6.26
CA LEU A 133 13.47 9.65 4.99
C LEU A 133 14.48 9.23 3.93
N SER A 134 15.47 8.43 4.35
CA SER A 134 16.53 7.91 3.49
C SER A 134 16.29 6.43 3.25
N PHE A 135 16.01 6.05 2.02
CA PHE A 135 15.68 4.66 1.63
C PHE A 135 16.56 4.19 0.46
N PRO A 136 16.67 2.87 0.23
CA PRO A 136 17.31 2.32 -0.97
C PRO A 136 16.70 2.91 -2.26
N GLU A 137 17.51 3.04 -3.32
CA GLU A 137 17.11 3.75 -4.55
C GLU A 137 16.06 3.03 -5.40
N GLU A 138 15.80 1.76 -5.06
CA GLU A 138 14.79 0.91 -5.68
C GLU A 138 13.36 1.30 -5.27
N ILE A 139 13.18 2.06 -4.18
CA ILE A 139 11.87 2.52 -3.72
C ILE A 139 11.82 4.04 -3.51
N ASP A 140 10.67 4.61 -3.83
CA ASP A 140 10.31 5.96 -3.44
C ASP A 140 9.34 5.88 -2.26
N VAL A 141 9.64 6.62 -1.18
CA VAL A 141 8.83 6.64 0.04
C VAL A 141 8.31 8.04 0.31
N TYR A 142 6.99 8.16 0.41
CA TYR A 142 6.30 9.41 0.68
C TYR A 142 5.54 9.33 2.00
N PRO A 143 5.82 10.21 2.97
CA PRO A 143 4.99 10.29 4.17
C PRO A 143 3.62 10.88 3.81
N LEU A 144 2.55 10.12 4.05
CA LEU A 144 1.17 10.58 3.84
C LEU A 144 0.59 11.20 5.11
N LEU A 145 0.87 10.58 6.26
CA LEU A 145 0.46 11.04 7.58
C LEU A 145 1.63 10.79 8.54
N VAL A 146 2.33 11.84 8.96
CA VAL A 146 3.43 11.74 9.92
C VAL A 146 3.38 12.92 10.88
N ASN A 147 3.96 12.78 12.08
CA ASN A 147 4.00 13.88 13.02
C ASN A 147 4.78 15.08 12.44
N ASP A 148 4.33 16.29 12.75
CA ASP A 148 4.85 17.55 12.19
C ASP A 148 6.37 17.76 12.39
N GLU A 149 6.97 17.12 13.39
CA GLU A 149 8.42 17.21 13.64
C GLU A 149 9.26 16.54 12.53
N VAL A 150 8.74 15.48 11.90
CA VAL A 150 9.41 14.78 10.79
C VAL A 150 9.31 15.62 9.50
N GLN A 151 8.16 16.24 9.22
CA GLN A 151 7.98 17.11 8.04
C GLN A 151 8.85 18.39 8.11
N LYS A 152 9.06 18.95 9.30
CA LYS A 152 9.90 20.15 9.47
C LYS A 152 11.39 19.87 9.20
N LYS A 153 11.88 18.65 9.46
CA LYS A 153 13.28 18.27 9.18
C LYS A 153 13.54 18.00 7.70
N SER A 154 12.58 17.40 6.98
CA SER A 154 12.72 17.15 5.54
C SER A 154 12.67 18.44 4.71
N ARG A 155 11.84 19.42 5.10
CA ARG A 155 11.77 20.75 4.45
C ARG A 155 13.03 21.60 4.62
N LYS A 156 13.85 21.35 5.63
CA LYS A 156 15.06 22.15 5.93
C LYS A 156 16.30 21.74 5.12
N LYS A 157 16.21 20.64 4.34
CA LYS A 157 17.28 20.10 3.50
C LYS A 157 17.06 20.30 1.99
N ARG A 158 16.00 21.01 1.58
CA ARG A 158 15.76 21.41 0.18
C ARG A 158 16.16 22.85 -0.06
#